data_AF-A0A3B9GJY6-F1
#
_entry.id   AF-A0A3B9GJY6-F1
#
_cell.length_a   1.000
_cell.length_b   1.000
_cell.length_c   1.000
_cell.angle_alpha   90.00
_cell.angle_beta   90.00
_cell.angle_gamma   90.00
#
_symmetry.space_group_name_H-M   'P 1'
#
loop_
_entity.id
_entity.type
_entity.pdbx_description
1 polymer ?
#
loop_
_entity_poly.entity_id
_entity_poly.type
_entity_poly.pdbx_seq_one_letter_code
_entity_poly.pdbx_strand_id
1 'polypeptide(L)'
;YSLGSRLSQKYPLFNRLYWEPLNAEGFKKLSFNAVDQKVAELFAPLYRGLPSDMPFIATHAWPAQGALHAGLTRVVNMIPDNWPMALHLSEGAVHAVQSPSAYLGYRVLREMKGDGSLSLPMPASSLRMTGHFIDHELVANLQADTALRMARIERGQPKRVLFSIGGAGAQLELIVALVKELLPKVLKGALTLYLNFGDHEASWERFVAALGADAASFESLLSRHFGDWPSCKAFAAEALAGEALGVHAFLNADKFAAVYCTNLLMRSADILVTKPSELAYYPIPKLMIRRVGGHERWGAIRAAELGDGSYELESLEAAAQVLHLMLEEGDILSLYNERILKNAGAGLYDGAYKVVDLALGTC
;
A
#
# COMPACT_ATOMS: atom_id res chain seq x y z
N TYR A 1 -2.93 -13.39 9.73
CA TYR A 1 -4.12 -12.56 9.99
C TYR A 1 -4.76 -12.89 11.33
N SER A 2 -5.30 -11.88 12.03
CA SER A 2 -6.04 -12.05 13.29
C SER A 2 -7.35 -12.82 13.07
N LEU A 3 -7.94 -13.35 14.15
CA LEU A 3 -9.25 -14.01 14.10
C LEU A 3 -10.33 -13.07 13.54
N GLY A 4 -10.34 -11.81 13.97
CA GLY A 4 -11.31 -10.81 13.49
C GLY A 4 -11.21 -10.53 12.00
N SER A 5 -9.99 -10.45 11.45
CA SER A 5 -9.80 -10.29 10.00
C SER A 5 -10.31 -11.50 9.22
N ARG A 6 -10.12 -12.73 9.71
CA ARG A 6 -10.68 -13.93 9.08
C ARG A 6 -12.21 -13.97 9.14
N LEU A 7 -12.81 -13.56 10.25
CA LEU A 7 -14.27 -13.45 10.38
C LEU A 7 -14.84 -12.36 9.46
N SER A 8 -14.12 -11.25 9.31
CA SER A 8 -14.48 -10.15 8.41
C SER A 8 -14.63 -10.61 6.96
N GLN A 9 -13.80 -11.54 6.53
CA GLN A 9 -13.81 -12.04 5.16
C GLN A 9 -14.99 -12.98 4.87
N LYS A 10 -15.57 -13.59 5.90
CA LYS A 10 -16.57 -14.65 5.76
C LYS A 10 -18.01 -14.19 6.04
N TYR A 11 -18.19 -13.18 6.89
CA TYR A 11 -19.51 -12.82 7.41
C TYR A 11 -19.82 -11.33 7.18
N PRO A 12 -20.61 -10.99 6.14
CA PRO A 12 -20.99 -9.60 5.84
C PRO A 12 -21.68 -8.88 7.00
N LEU A 13 -22.46 -9.61 7.80
CA LEU A 13 -23.10 -9.05 9.00
C LEU A 13 -22.09 -8.76 10.13
N PHE A 14 -21.06 -9.59 10.31
CA PHE A 14 -19.97 -9.30 11.25
C PHE A 14 -19.19 -8.05 10.80
N ASN A 15 -18.98 -7.89 9.49
CA ASN A 15 -18.39 -6.66 8.95
C ASN A 15 -19.19 -5.43 9.33
N ARG A 16 -20.46 -5.41 8.95
CA ARG A 16 -21.33 -4.26 9.15
C ARG A 16 -21.56 -3.94 10.62
N LEU A 17 -21.68 -4.95 11.49
CA LEU A 17 -22.08 -4.77 12.89
C LEU A 17 -20.92 -4.66 13.87
N TYR A 18 -19.74 -5.22 13.56
CA TYR A 18 -18.62 -5.32 14.50
C TYR A 18 -17.29 -4.87 13.92
N TRP A 19 -16.87 -5.39 12.76
CA TRP A 19 -15.54 -5.12 12.23
C TRP A 19 -15.38 -3.68 11.72
N GLU A 20 -16.37 -3.17 10.99
CA GLU A 20 -16.36 -1.79 10.50
C GLU A 20 -16.50 -0.77 11.65
N PRO A 21 -17.46 -0.91 12.60
CA PRO A 21 -17.54 0.00 13.74
C PRO A 21 -16.26 0.00 14.62
N LEU A 22 -15.66 -1.17 14.86
CA LEU A 22 -14.43 -1.27 15.64
C LEU A 22 -13.25 -0.56 14.95
N ASN A 23 -13.06 -0.79 13.65
CA ASN A 23 -11.98 -0.16 12.88
C ASN A 23 -12.23 1.33 12.60
N ALA A 24 -13.49 1.76 12.51
CA ALA A 24 -13.83 3.15 12.25
C ALA A 24 -13.86 4.01 13.53
N GLU A 25 -14.36 3.47 14.65
CA GLU A 25 -14.65 4.22 15.88
C GLU A 25 -13.94 3.68 17.14
N GLY A 26 -13.69 2.39 17.24
CA GLY A 26 -13.08 1.77 18.42
C GLY A 26 -11.62 2.18 18.61
N PHE A 27 -10.77 1.86 17.62
CA PHE A 27 -9.34 2.24 17.62
C PHE A 27 -9.10 3.75 17.51
N LYS A 28 -10.18 4.51 17.29
CA LYS A 28 -10.14 5.96 17.20
C LYS A 28 -10.06 6.64 18.57
N LYS A 29 -10.51 5.99 19.65
CA LYS A 29 -10.66 6.62 20.97
C LYS A 29 -9.32 6.77 21.71
N LEU A 30 -9.09 7.95 22.30
CA LEU A 30 -7.92 8.22 23.16
C LEU A 30 -7.87 7.28 24.37
N SER A 31 -9.02 6.93 24.94
CA SER A 31 -9.10 5.99 26.07
C SER A 31 -8.57 4.60 25.70
N PHE A 32 -8.74 4.17 24.46
CA PHE A 32 -8.16 2.92 23.96
C PHE A 32 -6.64 3.05 23.86
N ASN A 33 -6.14 4.13 23.23
CA ASN A 33 -4.71 4.36 23.09
C ASN A 33 -3.98 4.52 24.45
N ALA A 34 -4.63 5.08 25.48
CA ALA A 34 -4.04 5.17 26.82
C ALA A 34 -3.69 3.78 27.41
N VAL A 35 -4.52 2.76 27.12
CA VAL A 35 -4.22 1.38 27.52
C VAL A 35 -3.01 0.85 26.74
N ASP A 36 -2.98 1.07 25.43
CA ASP A 36 -1.85 0.66 24.58
C ASP A 36 -0.53 1.32 25.00
N GLN A 37 -0.57 2.62 25.36
CA GLN A 37 0.61 3.34 25.84
C GLN A 37 1.13 2.74 27.16
N LYS A 38 0.24 2.29 28.05
CA LYS A 38 0.65 1.62 29.29
C LYS A 38 1.26 0.26 29.01
N VAL A 39 0.67 -0.51 28.09
CA VAL A 39 1.22 -1.80 27.64
C VAL A 39 2.60 -1.62 27.00
N ALA A 40 2.84 -0.51 26.31
CA ALA A 40 4.11 -0.23 25.66
C ALA A 40 5.30 -0.14 26.62
N GLU A 41 5.09 0.07 27.92
CA GLU A 41 6.17 0.03 28.93
C GLU A 41 6.90 -1.32 28.96
N LEU A 42 6.23 -2.41 28.57
CA LEU A 42 6.82 -3.74 28.46
C LEU A 42 7.95 -3.81 27.42
N PHE A 43 7.96 -2.89 26.45
CA PHE A 43 9.01 -2.81 25.43
C PHE A 43 10.21 -1.98 25.89
N ALA A 44 10.07 -1.12 26.90
CA ALA A 44 11.13 -0.22 27.34
C ALA A 44 12.47 -0.92 27.68
N PRO A 45 12.50 -2.10 28.34
CA PRO A 45 13.76 -2.81 28.59
C PRO A 45 14.56 -3.15 27.33
N LEU A 46 13.90 -3.33 26.17
CA LEU A 46 14.58 -3.62 24.90
C LEU A 46 15.41 -2.44 24.39
N TYR A 47 15.11 -1.23 24.84
CA TYR A 47 15.72 0.01 24.35
C TYR A 47 16.64 0.70 25.36
N ARG A 48 16.66 0.28 26.64
CA ARG A 48 17.47 0.94 27.70
C ARG A 48 18.98 0.97 27.42
N GLY A 49 19.48 0.06 26.58
CA GLY A 49 20.89 0.03 26.18
C GLY A 49 21.25 1.02 25.07
N LEU A 50 20.26 1.68 24.47
CA LEU A 50 20.49 2.65 23.40
C LEU A 50 20.82 4.04 23.98
N PRO A 51 21.68 4.84 23.33
CA PRO A 51 21.86 6.24 23.67
C PRO A 51 20.54 7.00 23.65
N SER A 52 20.31 7.90 24.61
CA SER A 52 19.05 8.64 24.74
C SER A 52 18.79 9.61 23.58
N ASP A 53 19.84 10.02 22.87
CA ASP A 53 19.80 10.89 21.69
C ASP A 53 19.92 10.11 20.37
N MET A 54 19.86 8.76 20.40
CA MET A 54 19.83 7.95 19.20
C MET A 54 18.59 8.29 18.37
N PRO A 55 18.73 8.68 17.08
CA PRO A 55 17.60 8.81 16.17
C PRO A 55 16.81 7.50 16.12
N PHE A 56 15.50 7.57 16.41
CA PHE A 56 14.65 6.40 16.46
C PHE A 56 13.38 6.63 15.63
N ILE A 57 13.14 5.74 14.67
CA ILE A 57 11.95 5.76 13.83
C ILE A 57 11.18 4.48 14.08
N ALA A 58 9.90 4.61 14.40
CA ALA A 58 8.98 3.49 14.52
C ALA A 58 7.81 3.67 13.56
N THR A 59 7.31 2.56 13.00
CA THR A 59 6.16 2.54 12.08
C THR A 59 4.87 2.12 12.78
N HIS A 60 4.87 2.10 14.11
CA HIS A 60 3.73 1.75 14.96
C HIS A 60 3.88 2.41 16.34
N ALA A 61 2.76 2.68 17.01
CA ALA A 61 2.75 3.40 18.28
C ALA A 61 3.47 2.66 19.43
N TRP A 62 3.39 1.32 19.45
CA TRP A 62 3.99 0.51 20.52
C TRP A 62 5.53 0.62 20.60
N PRO A 63 6.29 0.36 19.52
CA PRO A 63 7.74 0.54 19.56
C PRO A 63 8.14 2.01 19.79
N ALA A 64 7.42 2.98 19.21
CA ALA A 64 7.67 4.40 19.46
C ALA A 64 7.49 4.77 20.94
N GLN A 65 6.36 4.37 21.54
CA GLN A 65 6.08 4.62 22.95
C GLN A 65 7.05 3.86 23.87
N GLY A 66 7.40 2.63 23.52
CA GLY A 66 8.41 1.85 24.26
C GLY A 66 9.78 2.53 24.29
N ALA A 67 10.21 3.12 23.17
CA ALA A 67 11.45 3.89 23.10
C ALA A 67 11.40 5.14 23.99
N LEU A 68 10.28 5.86 23.99
CA LEU A 68 10.06 7.02 24.86
C LEU A 68 10.10 6.64 26.34
N HIS A 69 9.42 5.54 26.71
CA HIS A 69 9.46 4.99 28.08
C HIS A 69 10.87 4.55 28.52
N ALA A 70 11.75 4.21 27.57
CA ALA A 70 13.14 3.89 27.82
C ALA A 70 14.05 5.13 27.94
N GLY A 71 13.52 6.33 27.71
CA GLY A 71 14.24 7.60 27.82
C GLY A 71 14.84 8.12 26.51
N LEU A 72 14.47 7.57 25.35
CA LEU A 72 14.89 8.14 24.07
C LEU A 72 14.16 9.46 23.80
N THR A 73 14.89 10.44 23.27
CA THR A 73 14.43 11.83 23.11
C THR A 73 14.15 12.20 21.65
N ARG A 74 14.66 11.41 20.70
CA ARG A 74 14.57 11.66 19.25
C ARG A 74 13.74 10.59 18.56
N VAL A 75 12.49 10.48 18.99
CA VAL A 75 11.55 9.47 18.52
C VAL A 75 10.59 10.07 17.49
N VAL A 76 10.64 9.53 16.27
CA VAL A 76 9.67 9.80 15.20
C VAL A 76 8.75 8.60 15.06
N ASN A 77 7.45 8.85 15.17
CA ASN A 77 6.42 7.86 14.90
C ASN A 77 5.85 8.08 13.49
N MET A 78 6.27 7.24 12.56
CA MET A 78 5.84 7.23 11.17
C MET A 78 4.48 6.53 11.06
N ILE A 79 3.43 7.26 10.68
CA ILE A 79 2.05 6.73 10.63
C ILE A 79 1.70 6.34 9.18
N PRO A 80 1.75 5.05 8.80
CA PRO A 80 1.54 4.61 7.42
C PRO A 80 0.06 4.64 6.98
N ASP A 81 -0.87 4.95 7.89
CA ASP A 81 -2.30 5.12 7.61
C ASP A 81 -2.67 6.61 7.44
N ASN A 82 -3.69 6.90 6.64
CA ASN A 82 -4.24 8.26 6.47
C ASN A 82 -5.60 8.46 7.13
N TRP A 83 -6.12 7.45 7.83
CA TRP A 83 -7.26 7.58 8.71
C TRP A 83 -6.79 7.89 10.14
N PRO A 84 -7.03 9.12 10.64
CA PRO A 84 -6.58 9.51 11.96
C PRO A 84 -7.26 8.66 13.03
N MET A 85 -6.46 7.81 13.68
CA MET A 85 -6.87 6.95 14.79
C MET A 85 -5.92 7.15 15.97
N ALA A 86 -6.48 7.19 17.18
CA ALA A 86 -5.68 7.29 18.40
C ALA A 86 -4.71 6.11 18.56
N LEU A 87 -5.03 4.91 18.05
CA LEU A 87 -4.12 3.74 18.05
C LEU A 87 -2.71 4.05 17.53
N HIS A 88 -2.57 5.03 16.63
CA HIS A 88 -1.27 5.40 16.06
C HIS A 88 -0.54 6.49 16.85
N LEU A 89 -1.09 7.00 17.95
CA LEU A 89 -0.45 8.05 18.75
C LEU A 89 0.55 7.49 19.75
N SER A 90 1.67 8.19 19.89
CA SER A 90 2.69 7.98 20.91
C SER A 90 3.03 9.32 21.57
N GLU A 91 2.65 9.46 22.83
CA GLU A 91 2.84 10.70 23.59
C GLU A 91 4.33 10.96 23.83
N GLY A 92 4.84 12.07 23.26
CA GLY A 92 6.24 12.47 23.31
C GLY A 92 6.99 12.32 21.98
N ALA A 93 6.45 11.57 21.01
CA ALA A 93 7.03 11.45 19.68
C ALA A 93 6.67 12.66 18.79
N VAL A 94 7.49 12.89 17.76
CA VAL A 94 7.05 13.63 16.58
C VAL A 94 6.36 12.66 15.63
N HIS A 95 5.10 12.93 15.29
CA HIS A 95 4.32 12.09 14.40
C HIS A 95 4.54 12.56 12.97
N ALA A 96 4.93 11.65 12.08
CA ALA A 96 5.07 11.92 10.66
C ALA A 96 3.89 11.31 9.90
N VAL A 97 3.21 12.14 9.10
CA VAL A 97 2.00 11.76 8.34
C VAL A 97 2.15 12.07 6.86
N GLN A 98 1.37 11.36 6.04
CA GLN A 98 1.54 11.35 4.59
C GLN A 98 0.68 12.37 3.83
N SER A 99 -0.35 12.94 4.47
CA SER A 99 -1.35 13.76 3.78
C SER A 99 -1.84 14.96 4.61
N PRO A 100 -2.34 16.02 3.95
CA PRO A 100 -2.98 17.15 4.64
C PRO A 100 -4.19 16.73 5.48
N SER A 101 -4.98 15.76 5.00
CA SER A 101 -6.14 15.24 5.73
C SER A 101 -5.74 14.52 7.01
N ALA A 102 -4.68 13.70 6.96
CA ALA A 102 -4.11 13.07 8.15
C ALA A 102 -3.54 14.12 9.10
N TYR A 103 -2.80 15.11 8.58
CA TYR A 103 -2.24 16.20 9.37
C TYR A 103 -3.33 16.94 10.15
N LEU A 104 -4.37 17.42 9.47
CA LEU A 104 -5.46 18.13 10.13
C LEU A 104 -6.18 17.22 11.14
N GLY A 105 -6.47 15.98 10.77
CA GLY A 105 -7.21 15.07 11.62
C GLY A 105 -6.48 14.68 12.90
N TYR A 106 -5.15 14.49 12.85
CA TYR A 106 -4.34 14.33 14.05
C TYR A 106 -4.17 15.65 14.81
N ARG A 107 -3.93 16.76 14.12
CA ARG A 107 -3.78 18.09 14.73
C ARG A 107 -4.95 18.46 15.63
N VAL A 108 -6.18 18.09 15.26
CA VAL A 108 -7.41 18.34 16.03
C VAL A 108 -7.91 17.14 16.83
N LEU A 109 -7.20 16.00 16.78
CA LEU A 109 -7.63 14.73 17.38
C LEU A 109 -9.09 14.39 17.04
N ARG A 110 -9.39 14.45 15.73
CA ARG A 110 -10.75 14.38 15.17
C ARG A 110 -11.52 13.19 15.74
N GLU A 111 -12.59 13.47 16.48
CA GLU A 111 -13.52 12.47 17.05
C GLU A 111 -12.86 11.45 18.00
N MET A 112 -11.61 11.67 18.44
CA MET A 112 -10.88 10.72 19.27
C MET A 112 -11.27 10.80 20.76
N LYS A 113 -11.90 11.88 21.20
CA LYS A 113 -12.36 12.04 22.59
C LYS A 113 -13.59 11.17 22.90
N GLY A 114 -14.45 10.94 21.91
CA GLY A 114 -15.58 10.01 21.99
C GLY A 114 -16.81 10.46 22.79
N ASP A 115 -16.78 11.64 23.43
CA ASP A 115 -17.88 12.20 24.23
C ASP A 115 -18.61 13.37 23.53
N GLY A 116 -18.26 13.65 22.27
CA GLY A 116 -18.84 14.75 21.48
C GLY A 116 -18.30 16.15 21.81
N SER A 117 -17.40 16.27 22.78
CA SER A 117 -16.77 17.54 23.13
C SER A 117 -15.45 17.76 22.38
N LEU A 118 -14.98 19.01 22.36
CA LEU A 118 -13.75 19.38 21.67
C LEU A 118 -12.51 18.72 22.34
N SER A 119 -11.64 18.16 21.51
CA SER A 119 -10.32 17.69 21.92
C SER A 119 -9.35 18.87 22.09
N LEU A 120 -8.35 18.71 22.96
CA LEU A 120 -7.21 19.62 22.97
C LEU A 120 -6.34 19.33 21.73
N PRO A 121 -6.09 20.33 20.86
CA PRO A 121 -5.33 20.10 19.64
C PRO A 121 -3.85 19.73 19.93
N MET A 122 -3.27 18.81 19.17
CA MET A 122 -1.85 18.42 19.30
C MET A 122 -0.92 19.62 19.04
N PRO A 123 0.17 19.81 19.79
CA PRO A 123 1.14 20.88 19.51
C PRO A 123 1.67 20.84 18.08
N ALA A 124 1.94 22.01 17.47
CA ALA A 124 2.53 22.06 16.13
C ALA A 124 3.91 21.39 16.08
N SER A 125 4.64 21.30 17.20
CA SER A 125 5.93 20.61 17.31
C SER A 125 5.82 19.08 17.28
N SER A 126 4.67 18.49 17.58
CA SER A 126 4.52 17.03 17.68
C SER A 126 3.99 16.34 16.42
N LEU A 127 3.80 17.08 15.32
CA LEU A 127 3.25 16.58 14.07
C LEU A 127 3.94 17.23 12.85
N ARG A 128 4.31 16.42 11.86
CA ARG A 128 4.91 16.84 10.60
C ARG A 128 4.23 16.12 9.44
N MET A 129 3.89 16.87 8.39
CA MET A 129 3.49 16.28 7.11
C MET A 129 4.76 16.11 6.27
N THR A 130 5.20 14.87 6.12
CA THR A 130 6.44 14.54 5.40
C THR A 130 6.18 14.09 3.97
N GLY A 131 4.99 13.60 3.65
CA GLY A 131 4.66 13.05 2.33
C GLY A 131 4.58 11.53 2.36
N HIS A 132 4.44 10.91 1.20
CA HIS A 132 4.22 9.47 1.06
C HIS A 132 5.49 8.68 1.43
N PHE A 133 5.33 7.56 2.15
CA PHE A 133 6.43 6.70 2.56
C PHE A 133 6.75 5.68 1.49
N ILE A 134 7.63 6.08 0.57
CA ILE A 134 8.02 5.27 -0.58
C ILE A 134 9.47 4.82 -0.43
N ASP A 135 9.72 3.54 -0.73
CA ASP A 135 11.05 2.96 -0.69
C ASP A 135 12.02 3.60 -1.70
N HIS A 136 13.30 3.58 -1.34
CA HIS A 136 14.37 4.27 -2.06
C HIS A 136 14.42 3.89 -3.54
N GLU A 137 14.31 2.59 -3.85
CA GLU A 137 14.42 2.06 -5.21
C GLU A 137 13.31 2.57 -6.14
N LEU A 138 12.15 2.95 -5.61
CA LEU A 138 11.07 3.53 -6.40
C LEU A 138 11.27 5.03 -6.56
N VAL A 139 11.59 5.76 -5.48
CA VAL A 139 11.79 7.22 -5.55
C VAL A 139 13.00 7.58 -6.40
N ALA A 140 14.13 6.90 -6.21
CA ALA A 140 15.38 7.19 -6.92
C ALA A 140 15.30 6.88 -8.42
N ASN A 141 14.39 6.00 -8.83
CA ASN A 141 14.21 5.62 -10.24
C ASN A 141 12.91 6.16 -10.85
N LEU A 142 12.11 6.93 -10.11
CA LEU A 142 10.76 7.34 -10.50
C LEU A 142 10.73 7.96 -11.90
N GLN A 143 11.64 8.90 -12.18
CA GLN A 143 11.70 9.59 -13.47
C GLN A 143 12.03 8.63 -14.62
N ALA A 144 12.99 7.72 -14.42
CA ALA A 144 13.40 6.75 -15.42
C ALA A 144 12.29 5.71 -15.67
N ASP A 145 11.71 5.17 -14.60
CA ASP A 145 10.65 4.17 -14.67
C ASP A 145 9.38 4.76 -15.31
N THR A 146 9.03 6.01 -14.99
CA THR A 146 7.92 6.72 -15.66
C THR A 146 8.22 7.00 -17.13
N ALA A 147 9.44 7.38 -17.51
CA ALA A 147 9.81 7.54 -18.91
C ALA A 147 9.67 6.21 -19.70
N LEU A 148 10.01 5.08 -19.09
CA LEU A 148 9.81 3.76 -19.70
C LEU A 148 8.33 3.43 -19.89
N ARG A 149 7.46 3.77 -18.93
CA ARG A 149 6.00 3.63 -19.07
C ARG A 149 5.46 4.50 -20.21
N MET A 150 5.85 5.77 -20.26
CA MET A 150 5.46 6.70 -21.33
C MET A 150 5.89 6.20 -22.70
N ALA A 151 7.15 5.74 -22.85
CA ALA A 151 7.63 5.17 -24.09
C ALA A 151 6.84 3.92 -24.52
N ARG A 152 6.43 3.05 -23.59
CA ARG A 152 5.55 1.91 -23.89
C ARG A 152 4.17 2.36 -24.35
N ILE A 153 3.62 3.43 -23.78
CA ILE A 153 2.33 4.02 -24.19
C ILE A 153 2.42 4.55 -25.61
N GLU A 154 3.37 5.44 -25.88
CA GLU A 154 3.58 6.11 -27.18
C GLU A 154 3.84 5.12 -28.32
N ARG A 155 4.58 4.03 -28.04
CA ARG A 155 4.91 3.00 -29.03
C ARG A 155 3.84 1.93 -29.20
N GLY A 156 2.74 1.99 -28.44
CA GLY A 156 1.69 0.96 -28.46
C GLY A 156 2.19 -0.42 -28.03
N GLN A 157 3.23 -0.49 -27.19
CA GLN A 157 3.81 -1.75 -26.73
C GLN A 157 2.87 -2.48 -25.75
N PRO A 158 2.98 -3.82 -25.63
CA PRO A 158 2.25 -4.58 -24.62
C PRO A 158 2.43 -3.98 -23.24
N LYS A 159 1.31 -3.68 -22.58
CA LYS A 159 1.31 -3.14 -21.22
C LYS A 159 1.50 -4.27 -20.21
N ARG A 160 1.94 -3.89 -19.02
CA ARG A 160 2.20 -4.80 -17.89
C ARG A 160 1.32 -4.44 -16.72
N VAL A 161 0.46 -5.37 -16.31
CA VAL A 161 -0.47 -5.17 -15.19
C VAL A 161 0.00 -5.99 -14.01
N LEU A 162 0.34 -5.30 -12.92
CA LEU A 162 0.68 -5.90 -11.64
C LEU A 162 -0.56 -5.98 -10.76
N PHE A 163 -0.95 -7.20 -10.37
CA PHE A 163 -1.95 -7.46 -9.35
C PHE A 163 -1.24 -7.72 -8.02
N SER A 164 -1.54 -6.89 -7.02
CA SER A 164 -1.11 -7.12 -5.64
C SER A 164 -2.17 -7.94 -4.90
N ILE A 165 -2.00 -9.25 -4.88
CA ILE A 165 -2.97 -10.20 -4.33
C ILE A 165 -2.60 -10.51 -2.88
N GLY A 166 -3.16 -9.74 -1.95
CA GLY A 166 -2.99 -9.98 -0.51
C GLY A 166 -3.77 -11.20 0.00
N GLY A 167 -3.48 -11.62 1.23
CA GLY A 167 -4.12 -12.79 1.86
C GLY A 167 -5.58 -12.56 2.26
N ALA A 168 -6.09 -11.34 2.07
CA ALA A 168 -7.42 -10.95 2.52
C ALA A 168 -8.54 -11.70 1.80
N GLY A 169 -8.31 -12.34 0.64
CA GLY A 169 -9.26 -13.24 -0.04
C GLY A 169 -10.59 -12.61 -0.52
N ALA A 170 -11.05 -11.52 0.09
CA ALA A 170 -12.32 -10.85 -0.17
C ALA A 170 -12.40 -10.20 -1.55
N GLN A 171 -11.25 -10.02 -2.21
CA GLN A 171 -11.12 -9.48 -3.55
C GLN A 171 -10.75 -10.54 -4.58
N LEU A 172 -10.55 -11.80 -4.15
CA LEU A 172 -10.00 -12.84 -5.01
C LEU A 172 -10.92 -13.11 -6.19
N GLU A 173 -12.24 -13.15 -5.97
CA GLU A 173 -13.24 -13.37 -7.03
C GLU A 173 -13.17 -12.28 -8.11
N LEU A 174 -13.08 -11.01 -7.70
CA LEU A 174 -12.93 -9.86 -8.61
C LEU A 174 -11.63 -9.97 -9.41
N ILE A 175 -10.52 -10.30 -8.75
CA ILE A 175 -9.20 -10.45 -9.39
C ILE A 175 -9.22 -11.61 -10.39
N VAL A 176 -9.78 -12.76 -10.02
CA VAL A 176 -9.93 -13.92 -10.92
C VAL A 176 -10.73 -13.55 -12.16
N ALA A 177 -11.86 -12.85 -11.98
CA ALA A 177 -12.68 -12.40 -13.09
C ALA A 177 -11.93 -11.43 -14.01
N LEU A 178 -11.23 -10.43 -13.46
CA LEU A 178 -10.39 -9.52 -14.24
C LEU A 178 -9.28 -10.27 -15.00
N VAL A 179 -8.58 -11.21 -14.36
CA VAL A 179 -7.54 -11.98 -15.05
C VAL A 179 -8.13 -12.80 -16.20
N LYS A 180 -9.30 -13.43 -16.01
CA LYS A 180 -10.00 -14.16 -17.08
C LYS A 180 -10.34 -13.27 -18.27
N GLU A 181 -10.85 -12.06 -18.04
CA GLU A 181 -11.12 -11.08 -19.11
C GLU A 181 -9.84 -10.69 -19.89
N LEU A 182 -8.69 -10.68 -19.22
CA LEU A 182 -7.41 -10.27 -19.81
C LEU A 182 -6.66 -11.42 -20.51
N LEU A 183 -6.92 -12.69 -20.15
CA LEU A 183 -6.22 -13.85 -20.70
C LEU A 183 -6.18 -13.89 -22.24
N PRO A 184 -7.28 -13.59 -22.97
CA PRO A 184 -7.24 -13.53 -24.43
C PRO A 184 -6.24 -12.52 -25.00
N LYS A 185 -5.98 -11.40 -24.30
CA LYS A 185 -4.97 -10.40 -24.70
C LYS A 185 -3.56 -10.88 -24.39
N VAL A 186 -3.38 -11.58 -23.27
CA VAL A 186 -2.09 -12.20 -22.89
C VAL A 186 -1.69 -13.27 -23.89
N LEU A 187 -2.63 -14.13 -24.29
CA LEU A 187 -2.41 -15.19 -25.29
C LEU A 187 -1.95 -14.62 -26.64
N LYS A 188 -2.39 -13.41 -27.00
CA LYS A 188 -2.00 -12.70 -28.23
C LYS A 188 -0.68 -11.92 -28.08
N GLY A 189 -0.03 -11.95 -26.92
CA GLY A 189 1.17 -11.17 -26.62
C GLY A 189 0.91 -9.66 -26.49
N ALA A 190 -0.35 -9.22 -26.39
CA ALA A 190 -0.72 -7.81 -26.31
C ALA A 190 -0.69 -7.26 -24.86
N LEU A 191 -0.48 -8.14 -23.87
CA LEU A 191 -0.52 -7.82 -22.46
C LEU A 191 0.34 -8.80 -21.66
N THR A 192 0.95 -8.34 -20.58
CA THR A 192 1.64 -9.18 -19.60
C THR A 192 1.05 -8.99 -18.22
N LEU A 193 0.90 -10.08 -17.47
CA LEU A 193 0.38 -10.04 -16.11
C LEU A 193 1.46 -10.42 -15.11
N TYR A 194 1.62 -9.61 -14.07
CA TYR A 194 2.38 -9.94 -12.87
C TYR A 194 1.37 -10.18 -11.74
N LEU A 195 1.36 -11.38 -11.17
CA LEU A 195 0.45 -11.76 -10.08
C LEU A 195 1.29 -12.01 -8.83
N ASN A 196 1.34 -11.04 -7.91
CA ASN A 196 2.06 -11.23 -6.65
C ASN A 196 1.09 -11.68 -5.55
N PHE A 197 1.26 -12.91 -5.07
CA PHE A 197 0.47 -13.52 -3.99
C PHE A 197 1.08 -13.32 -2.60
N GLY A 198 2.21 -12.61 -2.50
CA GLY A 198 2.92 -12.38 -1.25
C GLY A 198 3.37 -13.70 -0.61
N ASP A 199 3.06 -13.89 0.68
CA ASP A 199 3.32 -15.11 1.45
C ASP A 199 2.08 -16.03 1.56
N HIS A 200 1.11 -15.86 0.67
CA HIS A 200 -0.21 -16.50 0.79
C HIS A 200 -0.45 -17.62 -0.22
N GLU A 201 0.17 -18.77 0.02
CA GLU A 201 -0.02 -19.98 -0.80
C GLU A 201 -1.49 -20.38 -0.92
N ALA A 202 -2.27 -20.30 0.16
CA ALA A 202 -3.71 -20.55 0.12
C ALA A 202 -4.50 -19.58 -0.78
N SER A 203 -3.99 -18.37 -1.04
CA SER A 203 -4.61 -17.46 -2.02
C SER A 203 -4.27 -17.88 -3.45
N TRP A 204 -3.05 -18.36 -3.69
CA TRP A 204 -2.66 -18.95 -4.97
C TRP A 204 -3.52 -20.18 -5.32
N GLU A 205 -3.66 -21.12 -4.39
CA GLU A 205 -4.45 -22.34 -4.61
C GLU A 205 -5.92 -22.01 -4.94
N ARG A 206 -6.52 -21.10 -4.17
CA ARG A 206 -7.90 -20.64 -4.42
C ARG A 206 -8.03 -19.90 -5.75
N PHE A 207 -7.03 -19.11 -6.14
CA PHE A 207 -7.01 -18.43 -7.43
C PHE A 207 -7.05 -19.43 -8.58
N VAL A 208 -6.13 -20.41 -8.56
CA VAL A 208 -6.04 -21.44 -9.60
C VAL A 208 -7.32 -22.27 -9.67
N ALA A 209 -7.89 -22.65 -8.51
CA ALA A 209 -9.15 -23.37 -8.47
C ALA A 209 -10.31 -22.56 -9.07
N ALA A 210 -10.35 -21.25 -8.83
CA ALA A 210 -11.40 -20.37 -9.32
C ALA A 210 -11.33 -20.05 -10.82
N LEU A 211 -10.19 -20.29 -11.49
CA LEU A 211 -10.07 -20.13 -12.94
C LEU A 211 -11.00 -21.08 -13.70
N GLY A 212 -11.27 -22.27 -13.15
CA GLY A 212 -12.17 -23.25 -13.75
C GLY A 212 -11.75 -23.62 -15.18
N ALA A 213 -12.63 -23.36 -16.16
CA ALA A 213 -12.39 -23.69 -17.57
C ALA A 213 -11.15 -22.98 -18.17
N ASP A 214 -10.74 -21.84 -17.62
CA ASP A 214 -9.58 -21.08 -18.11
C ASP A 214 -8.25 -21.59 -17.57
N ALA A 215 -8.25 -22.53 -16.61
CA ALA A 215 -7.05 -23.00 -15.94
C ALA A 215 -6.01 -23.56 -16.93
N ALA A 216 -6.43 -24.29 -17.96
CA ALA A 216 -5.51 -24.83 -18.96
C ALA A 216 -4.85 -23.73 -19.81
N SER A 217 -5.60 -22.70 -20.20
CA SER A 217 -5.06 -21.56 -20.96
C SER A 217 -4.17 -20.67 -20.10
N PHE A 218 -4.49 -20.53 -18.82
CA PHE A 218 -3.65 -19.83 -17.86
C PHE A 218 -2.33 -20.56 -17.67
N GLU A 219 -2.38 -21.87 -17.46
CA GLU A 219 -1.19 -22.71 -17.21
C GLU A 219 -0.20 -22.69 -18.39
N SER A 220 -0.69 -22.67 -19.64
CA SER A 220 0.19 -22.61 -20.81
C SER A 220 0.95 -21.29 -20.96
N LEU A 221 0.50 -20.23 -20.28
CA LEU A 221 1.10 -18.90 -20.30
C LEU A 221 1.94 -18.60 -19.04
N LEU A 222 1.92 -19.50 -18.06
CA LEU A 222 2.38 -19.23 -16.70
C LEU A 222 3.87 -19.52 -16.50
N SER A 223 4.57 -18.51 -15.99
CA SER A 223 5.89 -18.63 -15.36
C SER A 223 5.78 -18.46 -13.84
N ARG A 224 6.28 -19.42 -13.07
CA ARG A 224 6.25 -19.38 -11.60
C ARG A 224 7.59 -18.94 -11.02
N HIS A 225 7.54 -17.95 -10.13
CA HIS A 225 8.67 -17.39 -9.39
C HIS A 225 8.46 -17.65 -7.90
N PHE A 226 8.42 -18.92 -7.50
CA PHE A 226 8.00 -19.34 -6.16
C PHE A 226 9.21 -19.68 -5.29
N GLY A 227 9.31 -19.05 -4.11
CA GLY A 227 10.39 -19.30 -3.14
C GLY A 227 11.80 -18.89 -3.57
N ASP A 228 11.98 -18.46 -4.82
CA ASP A 228 13.28 -18.11 -5.40
C ASP A 228 13.45 -16.57 -5.47
N TRP A 229 14.03 -16.02 -4.41
CA TRP A 229 14.30 -14.58 -4.34
C TRP A 229 15.32 -14.08 -5.37
N PRO A 230 16.46 -14.76 -5.60
CA PRO A 230 17.35 -14.45 -6.71
C PRO A 230 16.64 -14.36 -8.06
N SER A 231 15.76 -15.32 -8.38
CA SER A 231 14.99 -15.32 -9.62
C SER A 231 13.97 -14.17 -9.70
N CYS A 232 13.19 -13.86 -8.63
CA CYS A 232 12.32 -12.66 -8.64
C CYS A 232 13.14 -11.39 -8.94
N LYS A 233 14.32 -11.23 -8.32
CA LYS A 233 15.18 -10.06 -8.57
C LYS A 233 15.71 -10.03 -10.01
N ALA A 234 16.16 -11.16 -10.53
CA ALA A 234 16.65 -11.26 -11.91
C ALA A 234 15.55 -10.90 -12.90
N PHE A 235 14.36 -11.50 -12.75
CA PHE A 235 13.20 -11.18 -13.56
C PHE A 235 12.84 -9.69 -13.49
N ALA A 236 12.74 -9.11 -12.29
CA ALA A 236 12.38 -7.71 -12.13
C ALA A 236 13.41 -6.76 -12.78
N ALA A 237 14.70 -7.09 -12.71
CA ALA A 237 15.76 -6.33 -13.35
C ALA A 237 15.72 -6.47 -14.88
N GLU A 238 15.56 -7.69 -15.40
CA GLU A 238 15.46 -7.96 -16.83
C GLU A 238 14.23 -7.28 -17.45
N ALA A 239 13.09 -7.28 -16.74
CA ALA A 239 11.86 -6.66 -17.20
C ALA A 239 11.99 -5.13 -17.40
N LEU A 240 12.96 -4.45 -16.78
CA LEU A 240 13.14 -3.00 -16.98
C LEU A 240 13.48 -2.65 -18.44
N ALA A 241 14.32 -3.46 -19.08
CA ALA A 241 14.82 -3.21 -20.44
C ALA A 241 14.35 -4.26 -21.46
N GLY A 242 14.04 -5.47 -21.01
CA GLY A 242 13.62 -6.59 -21.84
C GLY A 242 12.12 -6.65 -22.07
N GLU A 243 11.72 -7.56 -22.96
CA GLU A 243 10.32 -7.96 -23.10
C GLU A 243 9.91 -8.87 -21.94
N ALA A 244 8.65 -8.77 -21.53
CA ALA A 244 8.00 -9.72 -20.66
C ALA A 244 6.72 -10.15 -21.40
N LEU A 245 6.39 -11.44 -21.37
CA LEU A 245 5.26 -12.02 -22.08
C LEU A 245 4.60 -13.08 -21.20
N GLY A 246 3.29 -13.24 -21.33
CA GLY A 246 2.55 -14.25 -20.57
C GLY A 246 2.15 -13.78 -19.17
N VAL A 247 2.04 -14.74 -18.27
CA VAL A 247 1.68 -14.53 -16.87
C VAL A 247 2.86 -14.91 -15.98
N HIS A 248 3.27 -14.01 -15.10
CA HIS A 248 4.31 -14.27 -14.10
C HIS A 248 3.68 -14.26 -12.71
N ALA A 249 3.69 -15.40 -12.02
CA ALA A 249 3.18 -15.51 -10.66
C ALA A 249 4.33 -15.54 -9.64
N PHE A 250 4.19 -14.76 -8.58
CA PHE A 250 5.18 -14.60 -7.51
C PHE A 250 4.58 -15.03 -6.17
N LEU A 251 5.32 -15.83 -5.42
CA LEU A 251 4.95 -16.31 -4.09
C LEU A 251 6.23 -16.56 -3.30
N ASN A 252 6.33 -16.09 -2.06
CA ASN A 252 7.48 -16.37 -1.23
C ASN A 252 7.08 -16.55 0.24
N ALA A 253 7.54 -17.62 0.88
CA ALA A 253 7.26 -17.86 2.30
C ALA A 253 7.92 -16.82 3.22
N ASP A 254 9.03 -16.21 2.78
CA ASP A 254 9.61 -15.06 3.46
C ASP A 254 8.78 -13.80 3.20
N LYS A 255 8.17 -13.27 4.26
CA LYS A 255 7.27 -12.11 4.19
C LYS A 255 7.94 -10.86 3.65
N PHE A 256 9.21 -10.66 3.98
CA PHE A 256 9.93 -9.48 3.53
C PHE A 256 10.18 -9.56 2.02
N ALA A 257 10.68 -10.69 1.52
CA ALA A 257 10.86 -10.93 0.10
C ALA A 257 9.53 -10.87 -0.66
N ALA A 258 8.47 -11.47 -0.12
CA ALA A 258 7.12 -11.46 -0.69
C ALA A 258 6.57 -10.05 -0.91
N VAL A 259 6.64 -9.21 0.13
CA VAL A 259 6.15 -7.82 0.06
C VAL A 259 7.05 -6.99 -0.84
N TYR A 260 8.37 -7.08 -0.66
CA TYR A 260 9.36 -6.28 -1.39
C TYR A 260 9.47 -6.65 -2.88
N CYS A 261 9.11 -7.89 -3.28
CA CYS A 261 8.99 -8.27 -4.70
C CYS A 261 7.97 -7.35 -5.42
N THR A 262 6.92 -6.86 -4.74
CA THR A 262 5.99 -5.87 -5.31
C THR A 262 6.70 -4.61 -5.73
N ASN A 263 7.59 -4.06 -4.90
CA ASN A 263 8.33 -2.84 -5.20
C ASN A 263 9.22 -3.01 -6.44
N LEU A 264 9.94 -4.14 -6.50
CA LEU A 264 10.80 -4.43 -7.65
C LEU A 264 9.99 -4.57 -8.95
N LEU A 265 8.84 -5.26 -8.89
CA LEU A 265 7.96 -5.45 -10.05
C LEU A 265 7.31 -4.14 -10.51
N MET A 266 6.93 -3.25 -9.58
CA MET A 266 6.32 -1.96 -9.90
C MET A 266 7.15 -1.14 -10.88
N ARG A 267 8.49 -1.17 -10.75
CA ARG A 267 9.41 -0.42 -11.62
C ARG A 267 9.22 -0.71 -13.11
N SER A 268 8.88 -1.95 -13.44
CA SER A 268 8.69 -2.39 -14.82
C SER A 268 7.21 -2.47 -15.24
N ALA A 269 6.27 -2.38 -14.29
CA ALA A 269 4.83 -2.44 -14.54
C ALA A 269 4.26 -1.08 -15.01
N ASP A 270 3.16 -1.12 -15.76
CA ASP A 270 2.46 0.08 -16.25
C ASP A 270 1.24 0.42 -15.40
N ILE A 271 0.59 -0.59 -14.81
CA ILE A 271 -0.61 -0.46 -14.00
C ILE A 271 -0.46 -1.32 -12.75
N LEU A 272 -0.78 -0.77 -11.59
CA LEU A 272 -0.99 -1.52 -10.35
C LEU A 272 -2.49 -1.66 -10.08
N VAL A 273 -2.99 -2.89 -10.08
CA VAL A 273 -4.34 -3.24 -9.60
C VAL A 273 -4.22 -3.63 -8.13
N THR A 274 -4.82 -2.83 -7.27
CA THR A 274 -4.68 -3.01 -5.82
C THR A 274 -5.86 -2.41 -5.06
N LYS A 275 -6.03 -2.85 -3.80
CA LYS A 275 -6.93 -2.20 -2.86
C LYS A 275 -6.34 -0.86 -2.40
N PRO A 276 -7.17 0.12 -2.00
CA PRO A 276 -6.73 1.46 -1.66
C PRO A 276 -6.10 1.58 -0.25
N SER A 277 -5.21 0.66 0.12
CA SER A 277 -4.51 0.67 1.40
C SER A 277 -3.11 1.30 1.27
N GLU A 278 -2.07 0.67 1.81
CA GLU A 278 -0.69 1.14 1.81
C GLU A 278 -0.15 1.40 0.39
N LEU A 279 -0.51 0.57 -0.59
CA LEU A 279 -0.07 0.75 -1.98
C LEU A 279 -0.77 1.92 -2.70
N ALA A 280 -1.78 2.54 -2.09
CA ALA A 280 -2.42 3.73 -2.66
C ALA A 280 -1.48 4.93 -2.76
N TYR A 281 -0.39 4.93 -2.00
CA TYR A 281 0.57 6.02 -1.95
C TYR A 281 1.68 5.92 -2.99
N TYR A 282 1.82 4.75 -3.62
CA TYR A 282 2.97 4.44 -4.47
C TYR A 282 2.90 5.16 -5.84
N PRO A 283 4.04 5.66 -6.36
CA PRO A 283 4.10 6.49 -7.57
C PRO A 283 4.05 5.65 -8.86
N ILE A 284 2.94 4.93 -9.05
CA ILE A 284 2.63 4.15 -10.24
C ILE A 284 1.17 4.41 -10.64
N PRO A 285 0.79 4.39 -11.93
CA PRO A 285 -0.62 4.41 -12.33
C PRO A 285 -1.40 3.27 -11.64
N LYS A 286 -2.48 3.60 -10.93
CA LYS A 286 -3.24 2.63 -10.12
C LYS A 286 -4.69 2.48 -10.56
N LEU A 287 -5.18 1.24 -10.53
CA LEU A 287 -6.60 0.92 -10.54
C LEU A 287 -7.00 0.42 -9.15
N MET A 288 -7.84 1.19 -8.47
CA MET A 288 -8.28 0.91 -7.11
C MET A 288 -9.49 -0.01 -7.13
N ILE A 289 -9.31 -1.26 -6.73
CA ILE A 289 -10.41 -2.20 -6.53
C ILE A 289 -11.04 -2.03 -5.15
N ARG A 290 -12.27 -2.53 -4.99
CA ARG A 290 -13.05 -2.49 -3.75
C ARG A 290 -12.21 -2.72 -2.49
N ARG A 291 -12.32 -1.85 -1.48
CA ARG A 291 -11.66 -1.94 -0.18
C ARG A 291 -12.14 -3.12 0.70
N VAL A 292 -11.31 -3.51 1.67
CA VAL A 292 -11.66 -4.46 2.74
C VAL A 292 -12.04 -3.71 4.02
N GLY A 293 -11.30 -2.64 4.35
CA GLY A 293 -11.53 -1.80 5.53
C GLY A 293 -12.14 -0.46 5.18
N GLY A 294 -13.08 0.03 6.00
CA GLY A 294 -13.73 1.33 5.77
C GLY A 294 -12.77 2.53 5.72
N HIS A 295 -11.63 2.46 6.43
CA HIS A 295 -10.60 3.50 6.43
C HIS A 295 -9.86 3.61 5.09
N GLU A 296 -9.75 2.52 4.32
CA GLU A 296 -9.01 2.46 3.05
C GLU A 296 -9.65 3.36 1.97
N ARG A 297 -10.92 3.77 2.13
CA ARG A 297 -11.57 4.72 1.20
C ARG A 297 -10.76 6.01 0.98
N TRP A 298 -10.02 6.44 2.00
CA TRP A 298 -9.21 7.66 1.94
C TRP A 298 -7.98 7.49 1.04
N GLY A 299 -7.45 6.27 0.92
CA GLY A 299 -6.39 5.97 -0.04
C GLY A 299 -6.87 6.13 -1.49
N ALA A 300 -8.08 5.66 -1.80
CA ALA A 300 -8.67 5.78 -3.14
C ALA A 300 -8.92 7.25 -3.52
N ILE A 301 -9.53 8.01 -2.60
CA ILE A 301 -9.74 9.45 -2.79
C ILE A 301 -8.41 10.16 -3.01
N ARG A 302 -7.39 9.86 -2.19
CA ARG A 302 -6.08 10.49 -2.29
C ARG A 302 -5.42 10.21 -3.65
N ALA A 303 -5.41 8.97 -4.11
CA ALA A 303 -4.83 8.61 -5.40
C ALA A 303 -5.57 9.29 -6.57
N ALA A 304 -6.90 9.34 -6.52
CA ALA A 304 -7.73 10.03 -7.52
C ALA A 304 -7.44 11.53 -7.58
N GLU A 305 -7.42 12.22 -6.43
CA GLU A 305 -7.17 13.67 -6.37
C GLU A 305 -5.73 14.06 -6.71
N LEU A 306 -4.76 13.18 -6.43
CA LEU A 306 -3.38 13.33 -6.91
C LEU A 306 -3.25 13.05 -8.41
N GLY A 307 -4.24 12.38 -8.99
CA GLY A 307 -4.27 11.98 -10.38
C GLY A 307 -3.27 10.88 -10.69
N ASP A 308 -2.92 10.00 -9.74
CA ASP A 308 -2.03 8.86 -9.98
C ASP A 308 -2.74 7.49 -9.82
N GLY A 309 -4.05 7.51 -9.64
CA GLY A 309 -4.89 6.31 -9.65
C GLY A 309 -6.36 6.62 -9.85
N SER A 310 -7.16 5.58 -10.09
CA SER A 310 -8.61 5.70 -10.14
C SER A 310 -9.22 5.98 -8.76
N TYR A 311 -10.45 6.47 -8.74
CA TYR A 311 -11.32 6.29 -7.58
C TYR A 311 -11.62 4.80 -7.37
N GLU A 312 -12.25 4.46 -6.24
CA GLU A 312 -12.58 3.07 -5.91
C GLU A 312 -13.62 2.48 -6.87
N LEU A 313 -13.27 1.36 -7.51
CA LEU A 313 -14.12 0.62 -8.42
C LEU A 313 -14.65 -0.62 -7.70
N GLU A 314 -15.92 -0.56 -7.30
CA GLU A 314 -16.53 -1.58 -6.43
C GLU A 314 -17.03 -2.81 -7.20
N SER A 315 -17.34 -2.68 -8.49
CA SER A 315 -17.88 -3.76 -9.33
C SER A 315 -16.89 -4.24 -10.39
N LEU A 316 -17.08 -5.47 -10.86
CA LEU A 316 -16.27 -6.06 -11.94
C LEU A 316 -16.41 -5.25 -13.22
N GLU A 317 -17.63 -4.84 -13.57
CA GLU A 317 -17.92 -4.13 -14.81
C GLU A 317 -17.19 -2.78 -14.85
N ALA A 318 -17.24 -2.03 -13.74
CA ALA A 318 -16.55 -0.75 -13.62
C ALA A 318 -15.02 -0.94 -13.64
N ALA A 319 -14.51 -1.92 -12.91
CA ALA A 319 -13.08 -2.23 -12.88
C ALA A 319 -12.56 -2.67 -14.26
N ALA A 320 -13.29 -3.56 -14.94
CA ALA A 320 -12.96 -4.02 -16.28
C ALA A 320 -13.02 -2.88 -17.29
N GLN A 321 -14.09 -2.07 -17.29
CA GLN A 321 -14.23 -0.94 -18.23
C GLN A 321 -13.07 0.04 -18.13
N VAL A 322 -12.71 0.46 -16.91
CA VAL A 322 -11.58 1.37 -16.69
C VAL A 322 -10.26 0.71 -17.06
N LEU A 323 -10.06 -0.57 -16.72
CA LEU A 323 -8.85 -1.29 -17.09
C LEU A 323 -8.70 -1.42 -18.60
N HIS A 324 -9.77 -1.72 -19.33
CA HIS A 324 -9.77 -1.76 -20.79
C HIS A 324 -9.38 -0.40 -21.37
N LEU A 325 -9.97 0.70 -20.91
CA LEU A 325 -9.59 2.04 -21.33
C LEU A 325 -8.12 2.34 -21.05
N MET A 326 -7.61 2.00 -19.87
CA MET A 326 -6.19 2.18 -19.52
C MET A 326 -5.24 1.36 -20.42
N LEU A 327 -5.69 0.22 -20.94
CA LEU A 327 -4.88 -0.67 -21.78
C LEU A 327 -4.97 -0.33 -23.27
N GLU A 328 -6.11 0.18 -23.72
CA GLU A 328 -6.42 0.41 -25.13
C GLU A 328 -6.18 1.86 -25.55
N GLU A 329 -6.45 2.81 -24.65
CA GLU A 329 -6.23 4.23 -24.85
C GLU A 329 -5.02 4.72 -24.04
N GLY A 330 -4.26 5.65 -24.60
CA GLY A 330 -3.04 6.16 -23.99
C GLY A 330 -3.25 7.31 -22.99
N ASP A 331 -4.43 7.93 -22.98
CA ASP A 331 -4.69 9.19 -22.28
C ASP A 331 -4.68 9.06 -20.75
N ILE A 332 -5.36 8.04 -20.20
CA ILE A 332 -5.44 7.85 -18.73
C ILE A 332 -4.07 7.55 -18.14
N LEU A 333 -3.31 6.63 -18.76
CA LEU A 333 -1.97 6.29 -18.29
C LEU A 333 -0.98 7.46 -18.46
N SER A 334 -1.10 8.23 -19.54
CA SER A 334 -0.28 9.43 -19.75
C SER A 334 -0.57 10.47 -18.67
N LEU A 335 -1.86 10.76 -18.42
CA LEU A 335 -2.30 11.64 -17.34
C LEU A 335 -1.70 11.20 -15.99
N TYR A 336 -1.79 9.92 -15.65
CA TYR A 336 -1.30 9.44 -14.36
C TYR A 336 0.22 9.56 -14.23
N ASN A 337 0.96 9.22 -15.28
CA ASN A 337 2.42 9.36 -15.30
C ASN A 337 2.88 10.83 -15.22
N GLU A 338 2.22 11.75 -15.93
CA GLU A 338 2.50 13.19 -15.85
C GLU A 338 2.25 13.74 -14.44
N ARG A 339 1.17 13.30 -13.79
CA ARG A 339 0.85 13.69 -12.41
C ARG A 339 1.85 13.12 -11.42
N ILE A 340 2.29 11.88 -11.59
CA ILE A 340 3.37 11.28 -10.80
C ILE A 340 4.64 12.14 -10.89
N LEU A 341 5.07 12.55 -12.10
CA LEU A 341 6.24 13.42 -12.26
C LEU A 341 6.05 14.79 -11.60
N LYS A 342 4.88 15.39 -11.74
CA LYS A 342 4.55 16.68 -11.11
C LYS A 342 4.59 16.58 -9.59
N ASN A 343 4.00 15.52 -9.02
CA ASN A 343 3.96 15.27 -7.59
C ASN A 343 5.36 14.95 -7.05
N ALA A 344 6.20 14.23 -7.81
CA ALA A 344 7.60 14.01 -7.48
C ALA A 344 8.39 15.32 -7.45
N GLY A 345 8.17 16.22 -8.42
CA GLY A 345 8.78 17.56 -8.43
C GLY A 345 8.39 18.44 -7.22
N ALA A 346 7.23 18.17 -6.61
CA ALA A 346 6.80 18.80 -5.36
C ALA A 346 7.34 18.10 -4.09
N GLY A 347 8.13 17.03 -4.25
CA GLY A 347 8.68 16.22 -3.18
C GLY A 347 7.63 15.40 -2.41
N LEU A 348 6.52 15.04 -3.06
CA LEU A 348 5.44 14.28 -2.40
C LEU A 348 5.89 12.88 -1.96
N TYR A 349 6.73 12.23 -2.76
CA TYR A 349 7.16 10.85 -2.53
C TYR A 349 8.43 10.73 -1.66
N ASP A 350 8.98 11.86 -1.18
CA ASP A 350 10.18 11.90 -0.33
C ASP A 350 9.88 11.66 1.16
N GLY A 351 8.67 11.20 1.50
CA GLY A 351 8.21 11.14 2.89
C GLY A 351 9.11 10.30 3.78
N ALA A 352 9.65 9.19 3.26
CA ALA A 352 10.59 8.35 4.00
C ALA A 352 11.92 9.07 4.27
N TYR A 353 12.48 9.80 3.30
CA TYR A 353 13.69 10.60 3.51
C TYR A 353 13.46 11.71 4.53
N LYS A 354 12.34 12.43 4.41
CA LYS A 354 11.98 13.51 5.35
C LYS A 354 11.75 13.00 6.78
N VAL A 355 11.30 11.75 6.95
CA VAL A 355 11.22 11.09 8.26
C VAL A 355 12.61 10.82 8.84
N VAL A 356 13.55 10.37 8.00
CA VAL A 356 14.95 10.18 8.39
C VAL A 356 15.56 11.53 8.79
N ASP A 357 15.39 12.56 7.98
CA ASP A 357 15.90 13.91 8.27
C ASP A 357 15.32 14.47 9.58
N LEU A 358 14.03 14.26 9.81
CA LEU A 358 13.36 14.64 11.05
C LEU A 358 13.97 13.92 12.27
N ALA A 359 14.26 12.62 12.16
CA ALA A 359 14.93 11.88 13.23
C ALA A 359 16.38 12.35 13.42
N LEU A 360 17.07 12.70 12.34
CA LEU A 360 18.45 13.22 12.31
C LEU A 360 18.57 14.70 12.70
N GLY A 361 17.46 15.43 12.83
CA GLY A 361 17.45 16.83 13.23
C GLY A 361 18.00 17.77 12.15
N THR A 362 17.90 17.36 10.88
CA THR A 362 18.43 18.08 9.71
C THR A 362 17.36 18.90 8.97
N CYS A 363 16.14 18.99 9.52
CA CYS A 363 14.96 19.66 8.95
C CYS A 363 14.48 20.86 9.78
#